data_AF-A0A7S0WXK8-F1
#
_entry.id   AF-A0A7S0WXK8-F1
#
_cell.length_a   1.000
_cell.length_b   1.000
_cell.length_c   1.000
_cell.angle_alpha   90.00
_cell.angle_beta   90.00
_cell.angle_gamma   90.00
#
_symmetry.space_group_name_H-M   'P 1'
#
loop_
_entity.id
_entity.type
_entity.pdbx_description
1 polymer ?
#
loop_
_entity_poly.entity_id
_entity_poly.type
_entity_poly.pdbx_seq_one_letter_code
_entity_poly.pdbx_strand_id
1 'polypeptide(L)'
;KRCIMLQKGTKRYRDSVGASLEGEMGFASTIEGFSGDVDDHIGSSIGGPVMKKYNTALKDIAMFRGNLQSELDRTLCTRVDSFFVDVQEMKDVRKRFDKATQEYDQVRVKFLSIKKGAAPSVLVEAEKEMM
;
A
#
# COMPACT_ATOMS: atom_id res chain seq x y z
N LYS A 1 5.14 6.21 10.85
CA LYS A 1 3.77 6.79 10.83
C LYS A 1 3.36 7.29 9.44
N ARG A 2 4.15 8.15 8.77
CA ARG A 2 3.85 8.68 7.40
C ARG A 2 3.62 7.58 6.35
N CYS A 3 4.50 6.57 6.27
CA CYS A 3 4.37 5.49 5.29
C CYS A 3 3.06 4.68 5.46
N ILE A 4 2.68 4.36 6.71
CA ILE A 4 1.44 3.63 7.01
C ILE A 4 0.22 4.43 6.59
N MET A 5 0.23 5.74 6.82
CA MET A 5 -0.87 6.62 6.39
C MET A 5 -0.98 6.68 4.87
N LEU A 6 0.17 6.75 4.16
CA LEU A 6 0.20 6.71 2.71
C LEU A 6 -0.39 5.39 2.19
N GLN A 7 0.09 4.24 2.67
CA GLN A 7 -0.40 2.93 2.23
C GLN A 7 -1.92 2.79 2.43
N LYS A 8 -2.42 3.14 3.64
CA LYS A 8 -3.86 3.09 3.92
C LYS A 8 -4.65 4.07 3.07
N GLY A 9 -4.10 5.26 2.83
CA GLY A 9 -4.70 6.28 1.97
C GLY A 9 -4.83 5.80 0.53
N THR A 10 -3.76 5.25 -0.04
CA THR A 10 -3.73 4.68 -1.39
C THR A 10 -4.75 3.57 -1.57
N LYS A 11 -4.83 2.62 -0.61
CA LYS A 11 -5.83 1.53 -0.65
C LYS A 11 -7.26 2.07 -0.64
N ARG A 12 -7.59 2.97 0.31
CA ARG A 12 -8.93 3.57 0.36
C ARG A 12 -9.29 4.35 -0.90
N TYR A 13 -8.33 5.08 -1.46
CA TYR A 13 -8.56 5.85 -2.68
C TYR A 13 -8.78 4.93 -3.88
N ARG A 14 -8.00 3.84 -4.02
CA ARG A 14 -8.22 2.78 -5.00
C ARG A 14 -9.65 2.25 -4.96
N ASP A 15 -10.08 1.83 -3.76
CA ASP A 15 -11.40 1.23 -3.55
C ASP A 15 -12.51 2.24 -3.89
N SER A 16 -12.33 3.51 -3.48
CA SER A 16 -13.28 4.58 -3.78
C SER A 16 -13.40 4.89 -5.28
N VAL A 17 -12.29 4.84 -6.02
CA VAL A 17 -12.30 5.05 -7.48
C VAL A 17 -13.06 3.91 -8.16
N GLY A 18 -12.79 2.66 -7.78
CA GLY A 18 -13.49 1.49 -8.32
C GLY A 18 -15.00 1.52 -8.04
N ALA A 19 -15.40 1.78 -6.80
CA ALA A 19 -16.82 1.87 -6.43
C ALA A 19 -17.56 2.99 -7.19
N SER A 20 -16.89 4.12 -7.43
CA SER A 20 -17.49 5.22 -8.19
C SER A 20 -17.62 4.90 -9.68
N LEU A 21 -16.64 4.18 -10.26
CA LEU A 21 -16.70 3.71 -11.65
C LEU A 21 -17.88 2.77 -11.84
N GLU A 22 -18.05 1.81 -10.94
CA GLU A 22 -19.19 0.87 -10.96
C GLU A 22 -20.52 1.62 -10.86
N GLY A 23 -20.62 2.61 -9.97
CA GLY A 23 -21.80 3.45 -9.84
C GLY A 23 -22.13 4.25 -11.11
N GLU A 24 -21.13 4.87 -11.74
CA GLU A 24 -21.30 5.62 -12.99
C GLU A 24 -21.74 4.73 -14.14
N MET A 25 -21.11 3.56 -14.31
CA MET A 25 -21.47 2.59 -15.34
C MET A 25 -22.86 1.99 -15.12
N GLY A 26 -23.22 1.67 -13.87
CA GLY A 26 -24.54 1.16 -13.52
C GLY A 26 -25.65 2.17 -13.80
N PHE A 27 -25.43 3.44 -13.45
CA PHE A 27 -26.40 4.49 -13.75
C PHE A 27 -26.50 4.78 -15.25
N ALA A 28 -25.37 4.84 -15.97
CA ALA A 28 -25.35 4.98 -17.43
C ALA A 28 -26.17 3.86 -18.11
N SER A 29 -26.02 2.61 -17.64
CA SER A 29 -26.79 1.47 -18.15
C SER A 29 -28.29 1.61 -17.90
N THR A 30 -28.68 2.20 -16.76
CA THR A 30 -30.08 2.50 -16.44
C THR A 30 -30.66 3.56 -17.38
N ILE A 31 -29.90 4.62 -17.66
CA ILE A 31 -30.31 5.66 -18.61
C ILE A 31 -30.45 5.07 -20.01
N GLU A 32 -29.51 4.24 -20.42
CA GLU A 32 -29.52 3.60 -21.74
C GLU A 32 -30.78 2.72 -21.90
N GLY A 33 -31.11 1.91 -20.91
CA GLY A 33 -32.34 1.12 -20.87
C GLY A 33 -33.62 1.95 -20.86
N PHE A 34 -33.63 3.11 -20.19
CA PHE A 34 -34.78 4.03 -20.19
C PHE A 34 -34.97 4.75 -21.53
N SER A 35 -33.87 5.13 -22.17
CA SER A 35 -33.90 6.02 -23.34
C SER A 35 -34.38 5.37 -24.64
N GLY A 36 -34.64 4.07 -24.63
CA GLY A 36 -35.31 3.31 -25.69
C GLY A 36 -34.61 3.34 -27.06
N ASP A 37 -35.16 2.58 -28.02
CA ASP A 37 -34.79 2.71 -29.42
C ASP A 37 -35.20 4.08 -29.98
N VAL A 38 -34.58 4.48 -31.10
CA VAL A 38 -34.78 5.80 -31.73
C VAL A 38 -36.26 6.08 -32.08
N ASP A 39 -37.07 5.03 -32.28
CA ASP A 39 -38.49 5.11 -32.65
C ASP A 39 -39.47 5.09 -31.46
N ASP A 40 -38.98 5.14 -30.21
CA ASP A 40 -39.85 5.24 -29.04
C ASP A 40 -40.41 6.67 -28.87
N HIS A 41 -41.61 6.90 -29.43
CA HIS A 41 -42.35 8.15 -29.30
C HIS A 41 -42.66 8.53 -27.83
N ILE A 42 -42.75 7.56 -26.92
CA ILE A 42 -42.99 7.81 -25.49
C ILE A 42 -41.69 8.30 -24.84
N GLY A 43 -40.58 7.60 -25.05
CA GLY A 43 -39.25 8.00 -24.57
C GLY A 43 -38.82 9.38 -25.05
N SER A 44 -39.08 9.72 -26.31
CA SER A 44 -38.79 11.06 -26.86
C SER A 44 -39.57 12.17 -26.14
N SER A 45 -40.85 11.92 -25.83
CA SER A 45 -41.74 12.89 -25.17
C SER A 45 -41.42 13.10 -23.68
N ILE A 46 -40.80 12.11 -23.02
CA ILE A 46 -40.45 12.15 -21.58
C ILE A 46 -39.02 12.69 -21.34
N GLY A 47 -38.21 12.85 -22.38
CA GLY A 47 -36.88 13.46 -22.29
C GLY A 47 -35.71 12.60 -22.74
N GLY A 48 -35.95 11.55 -23.54
CA GLY A 48 -34.93 10.68 -24.13
C GLY A 48 -33.71 11.39 -24.72
N PRO A 49 -33.86 12.50 -25.50
CA PRO A 49 -32.71 13.24 -26.02
C PRO A 49 -31.84 13.89 -24.93
N VAL A 50 -32.44 14.36 -23.84
CA VAL A 50 -31.71 14.92 -22.69
C VAL A 50 -30.99 13.78 -21.97
N MET A 51 -31.68 12.67 -21.72
CA MET A 51 -31.12 11.46 -21.11
C MET A 51 -29.92 10.92 -21.89
N LYS A 52 -29.98 10.87 -23.23
CA LYS A 52 -28.85 10.44 -24.07
C LYS A 52 -27.60 11.32 -23.88
N LYS A 53 -27.77 12.65 -23.76
CA LYS A 53 -26.64 13.56 -23.48
C LYS A 53 -26.01 13.29 -22.11
N TYR A 54 -26.83 13.07 -21.07
CA TYR A 54 -26.34 12.69 -19.76
C TYR A 54 -25.63 11.33 -19.79
N ASN A 55 -26.15 10.36 -20.53
CA ASN A 55 -25.53 9.05 -20.69
C ASN A 55 -24.13 9.15 -21.33
N THR A 56 -23.98 9.93 -22.40
CA THR A 56 -22.67 10.19 -23.01
C THR A 56 -21.70 10.79 -22.00
N ALA A 57 -22.10 11.83 -21.26
CA ALA A 57 -21.24 12.44 -20.26
C ALA A 57 -20.84 11.45 -19.14
N LEU A 58 -21.75 10.59 -18.68
CA LEU A 58 -21.45 9.55 -17.69
C LEU A 58 -20.46 8.52 -18.23
N LYS A 59 -20.60 8.11 -19.50
CA LYS A 59 -19.67 7.19 -20.16
C LYS A 59 -18.27 7.81 -20.30
N ASP A 60 -18.18 9.10 -20.61
CA ASP A 60 -16.91 9.81 -20.67
C ASP A 60 -16.24 9.88 -19.29
N ILE A 61 -16.99 10.21 -18.24
CA ILE A 61 -16.48 10.23 -16.87
C ILE A 61 -16.01 8.83 -16.45
N ALA A 62 -16.81 7.79 -16.72
CA ALA A 62 -16.46 6.41 -16.44
C ALA A 62 -15.18 5.99 -17.17
N MET A 63 -15.01 6.40 -18.43
CA MET A 63 -13.78 6.14 -19.19
C MET A 63 -12.56 6.80 -18.51
N PHE A 64 -12.64 8.08 -18.17
CA PHE A 64 -11.54 8.77 -17.49
C PHE A 64 -11.24 8.17 -16.11
N ARG A 65 -12.28 7.76 -15.39
CA ARG A 65 -12.15 7.11 -14.08
C ARG A 65 -11.53 5.72 -14.19
N GLY A 66 -11.88 4.94 -15.21
CA GLY A 66 -11.27 3.64 -15.51
C GLY A 66 -9.78 3.76 -15.88
N ASN A 67 -9.42 4.79 -16.66
CA ASN A 67 -8.02 5.10 -16.95
C ASN A 67 -7.25 5.47 -15.67
N LEU A 68 -7.83 6.30 -14.81
CA LEU A 68 -7.26 6.66 -13.52
C LEU A 68 -7.07 5.43 -12.63
N GLN A 69 -8.06 4.53 -12.56
CA GLN A 69 -7.96 3.30 -11.79
C GLN A 69 -6.81 2.41 -12.29
N SER A 70 -6.69 2.23 -13.60
CA SER A 70 -5.61 1.44 -14.21
C SER A 70 -4.23 2.03 -13.91
N GLU A 71 -4.06 3.34 -14.03
CA GLU A 71 -2.78 3.99 -13.69
C GLU A 71 -2.48 3.92 -12.19
N LEU A 72 -3.48 4.12 -11.35
CA LEU A 72 -3.34 4.02 -9.91
C LEU A 72 -2.88 2.62 -9.49
N ASP A 73 -3.47 1.58 -10.07
CA ASP A 73 -3.11 0.19 -9.80
C ASP A 73 -1.69 -0.11 -10.27
N ARG A 74 -1.39 0.21 -11.53
CA ARG A 74 -0.10 -0.12 -12.18
C ARG A 74 1.09 0.65 -11.62
N THR A 75 0.88 1.89 -11.20
CA THR A 75 2.00 2.79 -10.82
C THR A 75 2.03 3.04 -9.32
N LEU A 76 1.00 3.68 -8.77
CA LEU A 76 1.01 4.15 -7.39
C LEU A 76 0.89 2.99 -6.41
N CYS A 77 -0.11 2.12 -6.58
CA CYS A 77 -0.34 0.97 -5.72
C CYS A 77 0.85 0.02 -5.73
N THR A 78 1.32 -0.40 -6.91
CA THR A 78 2.50 -1.28 -7.03
C THR A 78 3.72 -0.72 -6.31
N ARG A 79 4.04 0.57 -6.51
CA ARG A 79 5.20 1.20 -5.84
C ARG A 79 5.01 1.30 -4.33
N VAL A 80 3.83 1.70 -3.88
CA VAL A 80 3.52 1.87 -2.45
C VAL A 80 3.55 0.53 -1.73
N ASP A 81 2.99 -0.53 -2.32
CA ASP A 81 3.00 -1.87 -1.73
C ASP A 81 4.42 -2.46 -1.70
N SER A 82 5.18 -2.34 -2.80
CA SER A 82 6.59 -2.77 -2.83
C SER A 82 7.41 -2.09 -1.74
N PHE A 83 7.35 -0.76 -1.66
CA PHE A 83 8.04 0.00 -0.61
C PHE A 83 7.62 -0.45 0.80
N PHE A 84 6.37 -0.85 0.97
CA PHE A 84 5.88 -1.29 2.27
C PHE A 84 6.41 -2.67 2.67
N VAL A 85 6.65 -3.56 1.72
CA VAL A 85 7.34 -4.83 1.95
C VAL A 85 8.75 -4.54 2.47
N ASP A 86 9.51 -3.69 1.77
CA ASP A 86 10.87 -3.30 2.17
C ASP A 86 10.90 -2.71 3.59
N VAL A 87 9.92 -1.85 3.92
CA VAL A 87 9.81 -1.26 5.27
C VAL A 87 9.54 -2.32 6.34
N GLN A 88 8.79 -3.38 6.05
CA GLN A 88 8.57 -4.47 7.02
C GLN A 88 9.83 -5.32 7.19
N GLU A 89 10.48 -5.69 6.08
CA GLU A 89 11.73 -6.45 6.13
C GLU A 89 12.81 -5.71 6.93
N MET A 90 12.95 -4.39 6.72
CA MET A 90 13.89 -3.57 7.47
C MET A 90 13.59 -3.52 8.97
N LYS A 91 12.33 -3.57 9.38
CA LYS A 91 11.97 -3.66 10.80
C LYS A 91 12.37 -5.01 11.40
N ASP A 92 12.19 -6.09 10.65
CA ASP A 92 12.56 -7.43 11.11
C ASP A 92 14.08 -7.58 11.23
N VAL A 93 14.82 -7.07 10.24
CA VAL A 93 16.29 -6.99 10.29
C VAL A 93 16.73 -6.16 11.50
N ARG A 94 16.11 -4.99 11.71
CA ARG A 94 16.42 -4.14 12.86
C ARG A 94 16.17 -4.85 14.19
N LYS A 95 15.06 -5.56 14.33
CA LYS A 95 14.73 -6.34 15.53
C LYS A 95 15.78 -7.43 15.82
N ARG A 96 16.26 -8.12 14.78
CA ARG A 96 17.32 -9.12 14.91
C ARG A 96 18.65 -8.49 15.31
N PHE A 97 18.99 -7.36 14.71
CA PHE A 97 20.19 -6.59 15.06
C PHE A 97 20.16 -6.16 16.52
N ASP A 98 19.08 -5.52 16.97
CA ASP A 98 18.95 -5.04 18.35
C ASP A 98 19.07 -6.21 19.35
N LYS A 99 18.53 -7.40 19.01
CA LYS A 99 18.70 -8.62 19.82
C LYS A 99 20.17 -9.06 19.89
N ALA A 100 20.86 -9.13 18.75
CA ALA A 100 22.27 -9.52 18.71
C ALA A 100 23.16 -8.53 19.47
N THR A 101 22.86 -7.23 19.40
CA THR A 101 23.56 -6.21 20.19
C THR A 101 23.36 -6.44 21.69
N GLN A 102 22.14 -6.70 22.14
CA GLN A 102 21.87 -6.99 23.55
C GLN A 102 22.59 -8.25 24.04
N GLU A 103 22.60 -9.32 23.24
CA GLU A 103 23.31 -10.57 23.56
C GLU A 103 24.83 -10.33 23.64
N TYR A 104 25.39 -9.58 22.69
CA TYR A 104 26.80 -9.19 22.71
C TYR A 104 27.17 -8.39 23.96
N ASP A 105 26.36 -7.38 24.31
CA ASP A 105 26.60 -6.55 25.49
C ASP A 105 26.54 -7.38 26.78
N GLN A 106 25.61 -8.35 26.88
CA GLN A 106 25.54 -9.26 28.02
C GLN A 106 26.80 -10.11 28.16
N VAL A 107 27.29 -10.70 27.06
CA VAL A 107 28.53 -11.51 27.05
C VAL A 107 29.74 -10.64 27.41
N ARG A 108 29.82 -9.43 26.84
CA ARG A 108 30.89 -8.48 27.11
C ARG A 108 30.94 -8.07 28.58
N VAL A 109 29.80 -7.75 29.20
CA VAL A 109 29.73 -7.41 30.63
C VAL A 109 30.19 -8.58 31.50
N LYS A 110 29.74 -9.81 31.20
CA LYS A 110 30.19 -11.02 31.91
C LYS A 110 31.70 -11.22 31.77
N PHE A 111 32.23 -11.12 30.56
CA PHE A 111 33.67 -11.24 30.30
C PHE A 111 34.48 -10.19 31.07
N LEU A 112 34.07 -8.93 31.04
CA LEU A 112 34.73 -7.86 31.80
C LEU A 112 34.68 -8.09 33.31
N SER A 113 33.60 -8.64 33.84
CA SER A 113 33.50 -9.02 35.25
C SER A 113 34.48 -10.13 35.61
N ILE A 114 34.62 -11.15 34.77
CA ILE A 114 35.58 -12.24 34.98
C ILE A 114 37.00 -11.70 34.92
N LYS A 115 37.33 -10.87 33.92
CA LYS A 115 38.66 -10.25 33.77
C LYS A 115 39.06 -9.44 35.00
N LYS A 116 38.13 -8.71 35.62
CA LYS A 116 38.40 -7.94 36.85
C LYS A 116 38.74 -8.81 38.07
N GLY A 117 38.22 -10.03 38.15
CA GLY A 117 38.46 -10.94 39.28
C GLY A 117 39.61 -11.93 39.07
N ALA A 118 40.20 -11.98 37.86
CA ALA A 118 41.22 -12.96 37.50
C ALA A 118 42.63 -12.53 37.90
N ALA A 119 43.47 -13.50 38.27
CA ALA A 119 44.88 -13.27 38.59
C ALA A 119 45.66 -12.80 37.33
N PRO A 120 46.63 -11.86 37.46
CA PRO A 120 47.34 -11.30 36.32
C PRO A 120 48.05 -12.34 35.44
N SER A 121 48.59 -13.41 36.04
CA SER A 121 49.25 -14.50 35.31
C SER A 121 48.30 -15.27 34.40
N VAL A 122 47.06 -15.48 34.83
CA VAL A 122 46.01 -16.18 34.06
C VAL A 122 45.55 -15.31 32.88
N LEU A 123 45.48 -14.00 33.07
CA LEU A 123 45.10 -13.07 31.99
C LEU A 123 46.17 -12.99 30.89
N VAL A 124 47.45 -12.96 31.27
CA VAL A 124 48.56 -12.91 30.31
C VAL A 124 48.63 -14.17 29.45
N GLU A 125 48.38 -15.34 30.04
CA GLU A 125 48.40 -16.59 29.28
C GLU A 125 47.18 -16.72 28.36
N ALA A 126 45.99 -16.32 28.83
CA ALA A 126 44.79 -16.27 27.99
C ALA A 126 44.91 -15.28 26.81
N GLU A 127 45.56 -14.12 27.01
CA GLU A 127 45.80 -13.16 25.92
C GLU A 127 46.79 -13.71 24.87
N LYS A 128 47.75 -14.54 25.26
CA LYS A 128 48.67 -15.21 24.32
C LYS A 128 47.99 -16.29 23.48
N GLU A 129 46.99 -16.99 24.02
CA GLU A 129 46.24 -18.02 23.28
C GLU A 129 45.24 -17.44 22.25
N MET A 130 44.88 -16.16 22.38
CA MET A 130 43.97 -15.47 21.46
C MET A 130 44.66 -14.68 20.34
N MET A 131 46.00 -14.60 20.34
CA MET A 131 46.81 -14.00 19.26
C MET A 131 47.40 -15.08 18.35
#